data_AF-A0A7J0CMW0-F1
#
_entry.id   AF-A0A7J0CMW0-F1
#
_cell.length_a   1.000
_cell.length_b   1.000
_cell.length_c   1.000
_cell.angle_alpha   90.00
_cell.angle_beta   90.00
_cell.angle_gamma   90.00
#
_symmetry.space_group_name_H-M   'P 1'
#
loop_
_entity.id
_entity.type
_entity.pdbx_description
1 polymer ?
#
loop_
_entity_poly.entity_id
_entity_poly.type
_entity_poly.pdbx_seq_one_letter_code
_entity_poly.pdbx_strand_id
1 'polypeptide(L)'
;MGPLKTDASRSRLSASPSAALPAGAPITRSAVIARAKTWADAKVPYSMNDYLDGYRTDCSGLVSMAWNLGTNAWTGNLDTYATRITKSELKKGDMLLFHNPSNPTSGSHVVLFERWTDSSKTSYVGIEQTPPHAVRRTIPYAYFNNSGSYVPYRYKNIIEDVTATRDHDYTGDLKDDLLGVDSTGTLRLYSGNGSSG
;
A
#
# COMPACT_ATOMS: atom_id res chain seq x y z
N MET A 1 -4.78 16.91 -59.38
CA MET A 1 -5.37 17.34 -58.09
C MET A 1 -5.96 16.12 -57.40
N GLY A 2 -5.68 15.96 -56.11
CA GLY A 2 -6.25 14.92 -55.25
C GLY A 2 -5.20 14.31 -54.31
N PRO A 3 -5.11 14.70 -53.03
CA PRO A 3 -4.10 14.18 -52.12
C PRO A 3 -4.46 12.78 -51.58
N LEU A 4 -3.44 11.93 -51.43
CA LEU A 4 -3.53 10.67 -50.68
C LEU A 4 -3.95 10.96 -49.24
N LYS A 5 -5.01 10.28 -48.80
CA LYS A 5 -5.49 10.29 -47.43
C LYS A 5 -4.49 9.56 -46.52
N THR A 6 -4.10 10.26 -45.47
CA THR A 6 -3.43 9.73 -44.28
C THR A 6 -4.30 8.68 -43.60
N ASP A 7 -3.74 7.53 -43.26
CA ASP A 7 -4.31 6.71 -42.19
C ASP A 7 -3.20 6.36 -41.19
N ALA A 8 -3.04 7.23 -40.19
CA ALA A 8 -2.20 6.97 -39.04
C ALA A 8 -2.98 6.04 -38.11
N SER A 9 -2.71 4.75 -38.23
CA SER A 9 -3.27 3.74 -37.34
C SER A 9 -2.71 3.96 -35.94
N ARG A 10 -3.49 4.64 -35.09
CA ARG A 10 -3.21 4.80 -33.66
C ARG A 10 -3.36 3.43 -33.01
N SER A 11 -2.23 2.78 -32.73
CA SER A 11 -2.16 1.61 -31.85
C SER A 11 -2.77 1.99 -30.51
N ARG A 12 -4.00 1.53 -30.25
CA ARG A 12 -4.57 1.54 -28.91
C ARG A 12 -3.85 0.44 -28.14
N LEU A 13 -2.90 0.84 -27.28
CA LEU A 13 -2.39 -0.02 -26.22
C LEU A 13 -3.58 -0.47 -25.38
N SER A 14 -4.06 -1.67 -25.65
CA SER A 14 -5.05 -2.35 -24.83
C SER A 14 -4.34 -2.72 -23.54
N ALA A 15 -4.64 -2.02 -22.45
CA ALA A 15 -4.20 -2.44 -21.12
C ALA A 15 -4.83 -3.82 -20.85
N SER A 16 -3.99 -4.86 -20.84
CA SER A 16 -4.41 -6.19 -20.36
C SER A 16 -5.00 -6.05 -18.95
N PRO A 17 -6.06 -6.80 -18.61
CA PRO A 17 -6.55 -6.80 -17.24
C PRO A 17 -5.41 -7.27 -16.33
N SER A 18 -4.99 -6.42 -15.41
CA SER A 18 -4.02 -6.78 -14.39
C SER A 18 -4.58 -7.98 -13.64
N ALA A 19 -4.00 -9.16 -13.84
CA ALA A 19 -4.42 -10.37 -13.14
C ALA A 19 -4.36 -10.10 -11.63
N ALA A 20 -5.44 -10.44 -10.91
CA ALA A 20 -5.46 -10.29 -9.46
C ALA A 20 -4.28 -11.05 -8.85
N LEU A 21 -3.50 -10.38 -7.99
CA LEU A 21 -2.34 -10.99 -7.34
C LEU A 21 -2.77 -12.24 -6.55
N PRO A 22 -2.01 -13.34 -6.62
CA PRO A 22 -2.32 -14.51 -5.81
C PRO A 22 -2.26 -14.16 -4.33
N ALA A 23 -3.05 -14.88 -3.52
CA ALA A 23 -3.05 -14.72 -2.08
C ALA A 23 -1.64 -14.89 -1.50
N GLY A 24 -1.25 -14.00 -0.60
CA GLY A 24 0.06 -14.00 0.06
C GLY A 24 1.25 -13.64 -0.84
N ALA A 25 1.01 -13.28 -2.11
CA ALA A 25 2.09 -12.80 -2.99
C ALA A 25 2.69 -11.47 -2.50
N PRO A 26 3.93 -11.16 -2.90
CA PRO A 26 4.51 -9.84 -2.66
C PRO A 26 3.58 -8.71 -3.11
N ILE A 27 3.39 -7.70 -2.27
CA ILE A 27 2.46 -6.60 -2.51
C ILE A 27 3.07 -5.25 -2.12
N THR A 28 2.88 -4.24 -2.96
CA THR A 28 3.43 -2.90 -2.73
C THR A 28 2.69 -2.17 -1.61
N ARG A 29 3.38 -1.25 -0.94
CA ARG A 29 2.76 -0.36 0.06
C ARG A 29 1.55 0.39 -0.51
N SER A 30 1.63 0.87 -1.75
CA SER A 30 0.50 1.52 -2.45
C SER A 30 -0.67 0.58 -2.64
N ALA A 31 -0.41 -0.65 -3.10
CA ALA A 31 -1.47 -1.63 -3.31
C ALA A 31 -2.17 -1.97 -2.00
N VAL A 32 -1.44 -2.13 -0.88
CA VAL A 32 -2.03 -2.36 0.45
C VAL A 32 -2.98 -1.23 0.84
N ILE A 33 -2.55 0.03 0.75
CA ILE A 33 -3.41 1.17 1.10
C ILE A 33 -4.57 1.34 0.13
N ALA A 34 -4.36 1.12 -1.17
CA ALA A 34 -5.43 1.20 -2.17
C ALA A 34 -6.53 0.19 -1.87
N ARG A 35 -6.15 -1.05 -1.53
CA ARG A 35 -7.08 -2.10 -1.09
C ARG A 35 -7.82 -1.69 0.19
N ALA A 36 -7.12 -1.21 1.21
CA ALA A 36 -7.77 -0.77 2.46
C ALA A 36 -8.77 0.39 2.23
N LYS A 37 -8.45 1.31 1.31
CA LYS A 37 -9.33 2.43 0.95
C LYS A 37 -10.63 1.99 0.30
N THR A 38 -10.66 0.89 -0.46
CA THR A 38 -11.91 0.43 -1.09
C THR A 38 -13.00 0.16 -0.05
N TRP A 39 -12.63 -0.42 1.11
CA TRP A 39 -13.57 -0.67 2.20
C TRP A 39 -13.94 0.62 2.93
N ALA A 40 -12.96 1.48 3.23
CA ALA A 40 -13.18 2.75 3.92
C ALA A 40 -14.10 3.70 3.13
N ASP A 41 -13.88 3.82 1.82
CA ASP A 41 -14.64 4.70 0.95
C ASP A 41 -16.08 4.17 0.76
N ALA A 42 -16.24 2.84 0.66
CA ALA A 42 -17.54 2.19 0.61
C ALA A 42 -18.26 2.12 1.96
N LYS A 43 -17.60 2.51 3.06
CA LYS A 43 -18.10 2.39 4.44
C LYS A 43 -18.62 0.97 4.74
N VAL A 44 -17.82 -0.04 4.44
CA VAL A 44 -18.19 -1.45 4.68
C VAL A 44 -18.57 -1.65 6.16
N PRO A 45 -19.77 -2.16 6.48
CA PRO A 45 -20.23 -2.32 7.87
C PRO A 45 -19.35 -3.27 8.70
N TYR A 46 -19.17 -2.94 9.98
CA TYR A 46 -18.44 -3.78 10.91
C TYR A 46 -19.24 -5.04 11.26
N SER A 47 -18.64 -6.21 11.06
CA SER A 47 -19.20 -7.49 11.50
C SER A 47 -18.11 -8.51 11.78
N MET A 48 -18.23 -9.20 12.92
CA MET A 48 -17.39 -10.36 13.26
C MET A 48 -17.86 -11.65 12.58
N ASN A 49 -18.93 -11.60 11.79
CA ASN A 49 -19.55 -12.79 11.19
C ASN A 49 -19.74 -12.69 9.67
N ASP A 50 -19.75 -11.47 9.11
CA ASP A 50 -19.95 -11.25 7.68
C ASP A 50 -18.62 -11.16 6.93
N TYR A 51 -18.71 -11.40 5.62
CA TYR A 51 -17.56 -11.45 4.73
C TYR A 51 -17.83 -10.62 3.47
N LEU A 52 -16.78 -9.98 2.97
CA LEU A 52 -16.73 -9.30 1.68
C LEU A 52 -15.48 -9.76 0.93
N ASP A 53 -15.64 -10.22 -0.31
CA ASP A 53 -14.55 -10.74 -1.15
C ASP A 53 -13.70 -11.84 -0.46
N GLY A 54 -14.34 -12.66 0.38
CA GLY A 54 -13.70 -13.74 1.14
C GLY A 54 -13.03 -13.31 2.44
N TYR A 55 -13.10 -12.03 2.81
CA TYR A 55 -12.52 -11.50 4.05
C TYR A 55 -13.58 -11.04 5.04
N ARG A 56 -13.39 -11.35 6.33
CA ARG A 56 -14.30 -10.95 7.41
C ARG A 56 -14.34 -9.43 7.53
N THR A 57 -15.50 -8.84 7.74
CA THR A 57 -15.65 -7.37 7.80
C THR A 57 -15.38 -6.81 9.21
N ASP A 58 -14.29 -7.26 9.84
CA ASP A 58 -13.79 -6.80 11.14
C ASP A 58 -12.37 -6.20 11.07
N CYS A 59 -11.82 -5.79 12.22
CA CYS A 59 -10.51 -5.11 12.31
C CYS A 59 -9.38 -5.91 11.64
N SER A 60 -9.22 -7.19 12.01
CA SER A 60 -8.20 -8.07 11.45
C SER A 60 -8.49 -8.53 10.02
N GLY A 61 -9.75 -8.61 9.64
CA GLY A 61 -10.18 -8.95 8.29
C GLY A 61 -9.86 -7.83 7.30
N LEU A 62 -9.98 -6.56 7.70
CA LEU A 62 -9.50 -5.44 6.87
C LEU A 62 -7.99 -5.50 6.62
N VAL A 63 -7.17 -5.84 7.62
CA VAL A 63 -5.72 -6.02 7.42
C VAL A 63 -5.42 -7.24 6.55
N SER A 64 -6.13 -8.35 6.77
CA SER A 64 -6.01 -9.57 5.97
C SER A 64 -6.36 -9.31 4.50
N MET A 65 -7.40 -8.52 4.27
CA MET A 65 -7.83 -8.08 2.94
C MET A 65 -6.79 -7.14 2.33
N ALA A 66 -6.33 -6.11 3.05
CA ALA A 66 -5.37 -5.15 2.54
C ALA A 66 -4.03 -5.80 2.15
N TRP A 67 -3.54 -6.76 2.92
CA TRP A 67 -2.33 -7.55 2.61
C TRP A 67 -2.57 -8.71 1.65
N ASN A 68 -3.81 -8.91 1.19
CA ASN A 68 -4.19 -9.99 0.29
C ASN A 68 -3.80 -11.39 0.82
N LEU A 69 -4.02 -11.68 2.10
CA LEU A 69 -3.53 -12.92 2.72
C LEU A 69 -4.18 -14.22 2.18
N GLY A 70 -5.34 -14.13 1.52
CA GLY A 70 -6.20 -15.27 1.15
C GLY A 70 -6.84 -16.01 2.33
N THR A 71 -6.56 -15.58 3.56
CA THR A 71 -7.10 -16.16 4.79
C THR A 71 -7.56 -15.06 5.72
N ASN A 72 -8.37 -15.41 6.72
CA ASN A 72 -8.85 -14.48 7.73
C ASN A 72 -8.11 -14.66 9.05
N ALA A 73 -7.02 -13.91 9.21
CA ALA A 73 -6.32 -13.85 10.49
C ALA A 73 -7.20 -13.17 11.55
N TRP A 74 -6.79 -13.32 12.80
CA TRP A 74 -7.36 -12.64 13.95
C TRP A 74 -6.24 -11.99 14.75
N THR A 75 -6.58 -11.07 15.64
CA THR A 75 -5.59 -10.21 16.32
C THR A 75 -4.51 -10.97 17.10
N GLY A 76 -4.78 -12.19 17.58
CA GLY A 76 -3.80 -13.02 18.30
C GLY A 76 -2.90 -13.90 17.42
N ASN A 77 -3.09 -13.91 16.09
CA ASN A 77 -2.16 -14.59 15.17
C ASN A 77 -1.70 -13.72 13.99
N LEU A 78 -2.22 -12.51 13.85
CA LEU A 78 -1.89 -11.62 12.74
C LEU A 78 -0.41 -11.21 12.74
N ASP A 79 0.22 -11.20 13.91
CA ASP A 79 1.67 -11.00 14.08
C ASP A 79 2.51 -12.08 13.39
N THR A 80 2.00 -13.31 13.23
CA THR A 80 2.71 -14.39 12.54
C THR A 80 2.93 -14.12 11.04
N TYR A 81 2.14 -13.23 10.43
CA TYR A 81 2.30 -12.78 9.04
C TYR A 81 3.27 -11.61 8.88
N ALA A 82 3.77 -11.06 9.99
CA ALA A 82 4.51 -9.82 10.01
C ALA A 82 5.78 -9.92 10.86
N THR A 83 6.62 -8.91 10.75
CA THR A 83 7.82 -8.72 11.58
C THR A 83 7.60 -7.48 12.44
N ARG A 84 7.89 -7.58 13.74
CA ARG A 84 7.79 -6.42 14.64
C ARG A 84 8.79 -5.34 14.22
N ILE A 85 8.36 -4.08 14.25
CA ILE A 85 9.20 -2.91 13.95
C ILE A 85 9.07 -1.86 15.06
N THR A 86 9.96 -0.87 15.03
CA THR A 86 9.92 0.30 15.92
C THR A 86 8.99 1.39 15.38
N LYS A 87 8.58 2.33 16.24
CA LYS A 87 7.83 3.54 15.85
C LYS A 87 8.52 4.32 14.73
N SER A 88 9.85 4.45 14.82
CA SER A 88 10.65 5.21 13.86
C SER A 88 10.64 4.59 12.46
N GLU A 89 10.46 3.27 12.38
CA GLU A 89 10.46 2.52 11.13
C GLU A 89 9.08 2.47 10.45
N LEU A 90 8.01 2.92 11.12
CA LEU A 90 6.66 2.89 10.56
C LEU A 90 6.61 3.56 9.19
N LYS A 91 6.10 2.80 8.24
CA LYS A 91 5.83 3.20 6.87
C LYS A 91 4.42 2.78 6.47
N LYS A 92 3.92 3.47 5.45
CA LYS A 92 2.67 3.14 4.76
C LYS A 92 2.47 1.63 4.56
N GLY A 93 1.32 1.11 4.97
CA GLY A 93 0.95 -0.31 4.83
C GLY A 93 1.43 -1.22 5.97
N ASP A 94 2.22 -0.70 6.91
CA ASP A 94 2.49 -1.37 8.18
C ASP A 94 1.23 -1.32 9.08
N MET A 95 1.13 -2.19 10.08
CA MET A 95 0.02 -2.19 11.05
C MET A 95 0.47 -1.76 12.45
N LEU A 96 -0.47 -1.25 13.24
CA LEU A 96 -0.37 -1.17 14.70
C LEU A 96 -1.34 -2.18 15.29
N LEU A 97 -0.81 -3.18 15.99
CA LEU A 97 -1.57 -4.29 16.56
C LEU A 97 -1.60 -4.19 18.09
N PHE A 98 -2.79 -4.28 18.66
CA PHE A 98 -3.01 -4.51 20.07
C PHE A 98 -3.77 -5.81 20.25
N HIS A 99 -3.15 -6.77 20.93
CA HIS A 99 -3.78 -8.03 21.31
C HIS A 99 -3.94 -8.09 22.83
N ASN A 100 -5.17 -8.30 23.30
CA ASN A 100 -5.50 -8.49 24.70
C ASN A 100 -5.84 -9.98 24.96
N PRO A 101 -4.93 -10.78 25.54
CA PRO A 101 -5.17 -12.20 25.77
C PRO A 101 -6.36 -12.50 26.69
N SER A 102 -6.72 -11.57 27.59
CA SER A 102 -7.85 -11.71 28.51
C SER A 102 -9.20 -11.39 27.85
N ASN A 103 -9.19 -10.70 26.70
CA ASN A 103 -10.38 -10.45 25.89
C ASN A 103 -9.98 -10.43 24.40
N PRO A 104 -9.63 -11.61 23.85
CA PRO A 104 -8.97 -11.71 22.54
C PRO A 104 -9.85 -11.22 21.39
N THR A 105 -11.16 -11.43 21.49
CA THR A 105 -12.13 -11.14 20.43
C THR A 105 -12.60 -9.68 20.46
N SER A 106 -13.00 -9.17 21.63
CA SER A 106 -13.62 -7.84 21.73
C SER A 106 -12.70 -6.77 22.33
N GLY A 107 -11.61 -7.19 22.98
CA GLY A 107 -10.64 -6.31 23.63
C GLY A 107 -9.35 -6.10 22.85
N SER A 108 -9.22 -6.71 21.67
CA SER A 108 -8.09 -6.54 20.77
C SER A 108 -8.47 -5.69 19.57
N HIS A 109 -7.49 -5.07 18.92
CA HIS A 109 -7.75 -4.24 17.75
C HIS A 109 -6.49 -4.06 16.90
N VAL A 110 -6.68 -3.71 15.63
CA VAL A 110 -5.59 -3.45 14.70
C VAL A 110 -5.97 -2.34 13.73
N VAL A 111 -4.96 -1.56 13.36
CA VAL A 111 -5.08 -0.42 12.44
C VAL A 111 -3.97 -0.50 11.38
N LEU A 112 -4.29 -0.19 10.12
CA LEU A 112 -3.28 0.05 9.09
C LEU A 112 -2.77 1.48 9.14
N PHE A 113 -1.46 1.65 9.15
CA PHE A 113 -0.79 2.93 9.10
C PHE A 113 -0.66 3.40 7.64
N GLU A 114 -1.18 4.59 7.31
CA GLU A 114 -0.96 5.20 5.99
C GLU A 114 0.21 6.18 6.02
N ARG A 115 0.21 7.12 6.96
CA ARG A 115 1.26 8.15 7.10
C ARG A 115 1.18 8.87 8.45
N TRP A 116 2.28 9.47 8.88
CA TRP A 116 2.24 10.48 9.94
C TRP A 116 1.48 11.74 9.49
N THR A 117 0.85 12.45 10.43
CA THR A 117 0.23 13.76 10.13
C THR A 117 1.28 14.82 9.84
N ASP A 118 2.41 14.74 10.53
CA ASP A 118 3.53 15.69 10.50
C ASP A 118 4.80 15.05 11.10
N SER A 119 5.88 15.82 11.19
CA SER A 119 7.18 15.38 11.70
C SER A 119 7.22 15.10 13.21
N SER A 120 6.24 15.57 14.00
CA SER A 120 6.17 15.29 15.44
C SER A 120 5.87 13.81 15.73
N LYS A 121 5.29 13.08 14.75
CA LYS A 121 4.90 11.68 14.87
C LYS A 121 4.02 11.41 16.11
N THR A 122 3.14 12.35 16.43
CA THR A 122 2.19 12.24 17.57
C THR A 122 0.84 11.67 17.13
N SER A 123 0.47 11.86 15.86
CA SER A 123 -0.73 11.30 15.24
C SER A 123 -0.44 10.81 13.83
N TYR A 124 -1.24 9.87 13.34
CA TYR A 124 -1.12 9.30 12.01
C TYR A 124 -2.49 9.21 11.33
N VAL A 125 -2.50 9.21 10.00
CA VAL A 125 -3.67 8.78 9.24
C VAL A 125 -3.63 7.26 9.18
N GLY A 126 -4.68 6.64 9.68
CA GLY A 126 -4.86 5.19 9.65
C GLY A 126 -6.17 4.78 8.99
N ILE A 127 -6.23 3.51 8.60
CA ILE A 127 -7.42 2.85 8.07
C ILE A 127 -7.74 1.66 8.97
N GLU A 128 -8.98 1.57 9.43
CA GLU A 128 -9.43 0.52 10.35
C GLU A 128 -10.89 0.16 10.10
N GLN A 129 -11.22 -1.09 10.41
CA GLN A 129 -12.59 -1.58 10.46
C GLN A 129 -13.00 -1.58 11.93
N THR A 130 -13.87 -0.64 12.29
CA THR A 130 -14.34 -0.43 13.67
C THR A 130 -15.82 -0.02 13.62
N PRO A 131 -16.67 -0.33 14.61
CA PRO A 131 -18.06 0.07 14.55
C PRO A 131 -18.24 1.58 14.32
N PRO A 132 -19.14 2.00 13.41
CA PRO A 132 -20.09 1.17 12.66
C PRO A 132 -19.57 0.59 11.33
N HIS A 133 -18.45 1.08 10.79
CA HIS A 133 -17.95 0.70 9.46
C HIS A 133 -16.47 1.03 9.27
N ALA A 134 -15.88 0.54 8.18
CA ALA A 134 -14.55 0.91 7.70
C ALA A 134 -14.37 2.44 7.70
N VAL A 135 -13.24 2.92 8.21
CA VAL A 135 -12.96 4.35 8.25
C VAL A 135 -11.49 4.64 8.03
N ARG A 136 -11.23 5.72 7.31
CA ARG A 136 -9.92 6.37 7.21
C ARG A 136 -9.96 7.66 8.02
N ARG A 137 -9.12 7.77 9.06
CA ARG A 137 -9.13 8.93 9.97
C ARG A 137 -7.77 9.21 10.59
N THR A 138 -7.65 10.39 11.20
CA THR A 138 -6.51 10.72 12.05
C THR A 138 -6.66 10.04 13.40
N ILE A 139 -5.59 9.39 13.85
CA ILE A 139 -5.54 8.57 15.07
C ILE A 139 -4.30 9.00 15.88
N PRO A 140 -4.41 9.27 17.18
CA PRO A 140 -3.24 9.47 18.04
C PRO A 140 -2.32 8.25 17.99
N TYR A 141 -1.00 8.41 18.06
CA TYR A 141 -0.07 7.26 18.01
C TYR A 141 -0.39 6.21 19.10
N ALA A 142 -0.75 6.69 20.28
CA ALA A 142 -1.18 5.88 21.40
C ALA A 142 -2.47 5.07 21.14
N TYR A 143 -3.20 5.37 20.07
CA TYR A 143 -4.61 5.03 19.89
C TYR A 143 -5.52 5.69 20.93
N PHE A 144 -6.82 5.74 20.68
CA PHE A 144 -7.78 6.46 21.54
C PHE A 144 -7.90 5.84 22.94
N ASN A 145 -7.72 4.51 23.04
CA ASN A 145 -7.76 3.71 24.27
C ASN A 145 -6.57 2.75 24.31
N ASN A 146 -6.23 2.19 25.47
CA ASN A 146 -5.12 1.24 25.66
C ASN A 146 -3.76 1.81 25.22
N SER A 147 -3.57 3.10 25.51
CA SER A 147 -2.39 3.91 25.18
C SER A 147 -1.08 3.15 25.41
N GLY A 148 -0.24 3.07 24.38
CA GLY A 148 1.11 2.48 24.45
C GLY A 148 1.17 0.95 24.28
N SER A 149 0.04 0.26 24.20
CA SER A 149 0.01 -1.20 24.00
C SER A 149 -0.07 -1.62 22.53
N TYR A 150 -0.24 -0.66 21.62
CA TYR A 150 -0.19 -0.90 20.18
C TYR A 150 1.25 -1.02 19.70
N VAL A 151 1.56 -2.19 19.13
CA VAL A 151 2.90 -2.52 18.66
C VAL A 151 2.94 -2.45 17.13
N PRO A 152 3.93 -1.76 16.53
CA PRO A 152 4.09 -1.72 15.08
C PRO A 152 4.59 -3.05 14.48
N TYR A 153 4.02 -3.44 13.35
CA TYR A 153 4.43 -4.61 12.57
C TYR A 153 4.43 -4.33 11.07
N ARG A 154 5.38 -4.93 10.36
CA ARG A 154 5.52 -4.90 8.91
C ARG A 154 5.19 -6.26 8.30
N TYR A 155 4.28 -6.30 7.33
CA TYR A 155 3.97 -7.52 6.61
C TYR A 155 5.21 -8.13 5.95
N LYS A 156 5.40 -9.45 6.08
CA LYS A 156 6.60 -10.15 5.61
C LYS A 156 6.81 -10.07 4.09
N ASN A 157 5.71 -10.02 3.32
CA ASN A 157 5.77 -9.95 1.86
C ASN A 157 5.48 -8.53 1.34
N ILE A 158 5.66 -7.50 2.17
CA ILE A 158 5.57 -6.13 1.67
C ILE A 158 6.79 -5.82 0.81
N ILE A 159 6.54 -5.25 -0.37
CA ILE A 159 7.57 -4.66 -1.22
C ILE A 159 7.41 -3.15 -1.18
N GLU A 160 8.53 -2.44 -1.25
CA GLU A 160 8.49 -0.99 -1.36
C GLU A 160 7.81 -0.61 -2.69
N ASP A 161 7.15 0.54 -2.70
CA ASP A 161 6.69 1.10 -3.97
C ASP A 161 7.92 1.30 -4.85
N VAL A 162 7.88 0.86 -6.11
CA VAL A 162 8.86 1.32 -7.09
C VAL A 162 8.58 2.81 -7.26
N THR A 163 9.27 3.65 -6.49
CA THR A 163 9.68 4.94 -7.04
C THR A 163 10.39 4.57 -8.31
N ALA A 164 9.86 4.95 -9.46
CA ALA A 164 10.62 4.91 -10.68
C ALA A 164 11.83 5.84 -10.47
N THR A 165 12.88 5.34 -9.82
CA THR A 165 14.21 5.54 -10.34
C THR A 165 14.13 4.84 -11.68
N ARG A 166 13.73 5.59 -12.70
CA ARG A 166 14.09 5.19 -14.04
C ARG A 166 15.60 5.06 -13.92
N ASP A 167 16.14 3.86 -14.06
CA ASP A 167 17.59 3.58 -13.93
C ASP A 167 18.45 4.43 -14.91
N HIS A 168 17.76 5.26 -15.71
CA HIS A 168 18.20 6.15 -16.74
C HIS A 168 17.88 7.63 -16.49
N ASP A 169 17.21 8.07 -15.41
CA ASP A 169 17.03 9.51 -15.12
C ASP A 169 18.23 10.07 -14.35
N TYR A 170 19.26 10.50 -15.09
CA TYR A 170 20.49 11.06 -14.54
C TYR A 170 20.40 12.58 -14.34
N THR A 171 19.38 13.23 -14.89
CA THR A 171 19.15 14.68 -14.76
C THR A 171 18.14 15.08 -13.69
N GLY A 172 17.32 14.13 -13.20
CA GLY A 172 16.29 14.35 -12.19
C GLY A 172 15.03 15.01 -12.73
N ASP A 173 14.80 14.95 -14.05
CA ASP A 173 13.66 15.59 -14.72
C ASP A 173 12.48 14.62 -14.99
N LEU A 174 12.57 13.40 -14.44
CA LEU A 174 11.60 12.30 -14.53
C LEU A 174 11.45 11.68 -15.92
N LYS A 175 12.45 11.86 -16.80
CA LYS A 175 12.52 11.22 -18.13
C LYS A 175 13.72 10.29 -18.23
N ASP A 176 13.66 9.32 -19.14
CA ASP A 176 14.79 8.43 -19.42
C ASP A 176 15.89 9.18 -20.18
N ASP A 177 17.09 9.29 -19.60
CA ASP A 177 18.28 9.82 -20.25
C ASP A 177 19.17 8.71 -20.86
N LEU A 178 19.97 9.07 -21.85
CA LEU A 178 20.91 8.17 -22.50
C LEU A 178 22.36 8.58 -22.20
N LEU A 179 23.21 7.58 -21.94
CA LEU A 179 24.65 7.75 -21.85
C LEU A 179 25.31 7.19 -23.11
N GLY A 180 26.15 7.99 -23.76
CA GLY A 180 26.94 7.59 -24.92
C GLY A 180 28.41 7.94 -24.73
N VAL A 181 29.32 7.16 -25.32
CA VAL A 181 30.76 7.47 -25.34
C VAL A 181 31.14 7.75 -26.79
N ASP A 182 31.73 8.92 -27.05
CA ASP A 182 32.18 9.25 -28.41
C ASP A 182 33.51 8.56 -28.76
N SER A 183 33.95 8.68 -30.02
CA SER A 183 35.17 8.03 -30.53
C SER A 183 36.45 8.50 -29.84
N THR A 184 36.39 9.54 -29.00
CA THR A 184 37.51 10.06 -28.21
C THR A 184 37.51 9.53 -26.76
N GLY A 185 36.52 8.72 -26.39
CA GLY A 185 36.36 8.20 -25.03
C GLY A 185 35.63 9.16 -24.09
N THR A 186 35.06 10.25 -24.62
CA THR A 186 34.32 11.22 -23.79
C THR A 186 32.90 10.72 -23.56
N LEU A 187 32.51 10.60 -22.28
CA LEU A 187 31.14 10.28 -21.88
C LEU A 187 30.23 11.51 -22.12
N ARG A 188 29.08 11.29 -22.75
CA ARG A 188 28.04 12.28 -23.00
C ARG A 188 26.71 11.82 -22.42
N LEU A 189 26.05 12.74 -21.73
CA LEU A 189 24.69 12.61 -21.24
C LEU A 189 23.72 13.27 -22.23
N TYR A 190 22.71 12.53 -22.66
CA TYR A 190 21.65 13.00 -23.54
C TYR A 190 20.34 12.97 -22.77
N SER A 191 19.82 14.17 -22.45
CA SER A 191 18.58 14.29 -21.69
C SER A 191 17.38 13.75 -22.49
N GLY A 192 16.57 12.92 -21.84
CA GLY A 192 15.33 12.41 -22.39
C GLY A 192 14.29 13.51 -22.62
N ASN A 193 13.45 13.36 -23.63
CA ASN A 193 12.25 14.20 -23.80
C ASN A 193 10.95 13.48 -23.40
N GLY A 194 11.05 12.28 -22.83
CA GLY A 194 9.91 11.49 -22.37
C GLY A 194 9.08 10.87 -23.50
N SER A 195 9.54 10.98 -24.75
CA SER A 195 8.96 10.28 -25.89
C SER A 195 9.85 9.08 -26.18
N SER A 196 9.41 7.88 -25.79
CA SER A 196 10.07 6.64 -26.19
C SER A 196 10.14 6.57 -27.72
N GLY A 197 11.34 6.36 -28.25
CA GLY A 197 11.59 6.11 -29.68
C GLY A 197 11.26 4.69 -30.09
#